data_AF-A0A1R4EDB8-F1
#
_entry.id   AF-A0A1R4EDB8-F1
#
_cell.length_a   1.000
_cell.length_b   1.000
_cell.length_c   1.000
_cell.angle_alpha   90.00
_cell.angle_beta   90.00
_cell.angle_gamma   90.00
#
_symmetry.space_group_name_H-M   'P 1'
#
loop_
_entity.id
_entity.type
_entity.pdbx_description
1 polymer ?
#
loop_
_entity_poly.entity_id
_entity_poly.type
_entity_poly.pdbx_seq_one_letter_code
_entity_poly.pdbx_strand_id
1 'polypeptide(L)'
;MTDIATTRQLIMDQAQLDLRPDNAESTWFLLGTLGCHLCDEAENTLRLFSGVVPITLQKVDIADFDEALMNQFATIIPVVLTPTQQLNYPFSVADLMAHGV
;
A
#
# COMPACT_ATOMS: atom_id res chain seq x y z
N MET A 1 16.49 7.60 0.57
CA MET A 1 15.36 7.07 1.36
C MET A 1 14.47 8.24 1.70
N THR A 2 13.36 8.35 1.00
CA THR A 2 12.32 9.35 1.28
C THR A 2 11.57 8.90 2.54
N ASP A 3 11.22 9.83 3.42
CA ASP A 3 10.43 9.50 4.62
C ASP A 3 9.02 9.02 4.24
N ILE A 4 8.39 8.21 5.10
CA ILE A 4 7.08 7.59 4.86
C ILE A 4 6.01 8.63 4.50
N ALA A 5 6.01 9.80 5.15
CA ALA A 5 5.03 10.84 4.89
C ALA A 5 5.15 11.38 3.45
N THR A 6 6.39 11.61 2.99
CA THR A 6 6.65 12.08 1.63
C THR A 6 6.28 11.02 0.59
N THR A 7 6.64 9.76 0.84
CA THR A 7 6.28 8.65 -0.05
C THR A 7 4.76 8.53 -0.20
N ARG A 8 4.02 8.61 0.91
CA ARG A 8 2.54 8.61 0.90
C ARG A 8 1.98 9.78 0.10
N GLN A 9 2.52 10.99 0.30
CA GLN A 9 2.07 12.17 -0.44
C GLN A 9 2.29 12.03 -1.96
N LEU A 10 3.43 11.48 -2.38
CA LEU A 10 3.72 11.23 -3.80
C LEU A 10 2.75 10.21 -4.40
N ILE A 11 2.42 9.15 -3.65
CA ILE A 11 1.45 8.16 -4.08
C ILE A 11 0.06 8.78 -4.20
N MET A 12 -0.38 9.60 -3.25
CA MET A 12 -1.68 10.28 -3.35
C MET A 12 -1.76 11.29 -4.50
N ASP A 13 -0.63 11.89 -4.89
CA ASP A 13 -0.56 12.82 -6.02
C ASP A 13 -0.63 12.11 -7.37
N GLN A 14 0.03 10.94 -7.49
CA GLN A 14 0.16 10.21 -8.76
C GLN A 14 -0.88 9.11 -8.95
N ALA A 15 -1.29 8.45 -7.86
CA ALA A 15 -2.39 7.52 -7.89
C ALA A 15 -3.67 8.35 -8.01
N GLN A 16 -4.32 8.29 -9.16
CA GLN A 16 -5.60 8.95 -9.45
C GLN A 16 -6.74 8.32 -8.62
N LEU A 17 -6.62 8.34 -7.30
CA LEU A 17 -7.54 7.74 -6.35
C LEU A 17 -8.58 8.78 -5.92
N ASP A 18 -9.85 8.41 -5.98
CA ASP A 18 -10.94 9.17 -5.36
C ASP A 18 -10.96 8.95 -3.84
N LEU A 19 -9.91 9.41 -3.15
CA LEU A 19 -9.84 9.41 -1.69
C LEU A 19 -10.75 10.51 -1.13
N ARG A 20 -11.51 10.19 -0.08
CA ARG A 20 -12.18 11.25 0.66
C ARG A 20 -11.15 11.99 1.52
N PRO A 21 -11.22 13.33 1.60
CA PRO A 21 -10.25 14.10 2.38
C PRO A 21 -10.26 13.72 3.87
N ASP A 22 -11.39 13.26 4.40
CA ASP A 22 -11.54 12.90 5.81
C ASP A 22 -10.83 11.61 6.22
N ASN A 23 -10.45 10.74 5.28
CA ASN A 23 -9.79 9.46 5.58
C ASN A 23 -8.51 9.18 4.79
N ALA A 24 -8.07 10.08 3.91
CA ALA A 24 -6.85 9.92 3.12
C ALA A 24 -5.61 9.63 3.99
N GLU A 25 -5.45 10.36 5.10
CA GLU A 25 -4.34 10.19 6.04
C GLU A 25 -4.28 8.79 6.66
N SER A 26 -5.44 8.19 6.94
CA SER A 26 -5.55 6.86 7.57
C SER A 26 -5.67 5.72 6.55
N THR A 27 -5.65 6.03 5.25
CA THR A 27 -5.78 5.03 4.18
C THR A 27 -4.50 4.22 4.03
N TRP A 28 -4.68 2.90 3.89
CA TRP A 28 -3.62 1.95 3.58
C TRP A 28 -3.54 1.77 2.07
N PHE A 29 -2.32 1.70 1.53
CA PHE A 29 -2.07 1.45 0.12
C PHE A 29 -1.43 0.08 -0.07
N LEU A 30 -1.99 -0.72 -0.98
CA LEU A 30 -1.32 -1.91 -1.54
C LEU A 30 -0.76 -1.53 -2.90
N LEU A 31 0.55 -1.36 -2.97
CA LEU A 31 1.28 -1.08 -4.20
C LEU A 31 1.60 -2.38 -4.92
N GLY A 32 1.27 -2.44 -6.20
CA GLY A 32 1.54 -3.59 -7.05
C GLY A 32 1.38 -3.24 -8.52
N THR A 33 1.28 -4.27 -9.36
CA THR A 33 0.93 -4.15 -10.78
C THR A 33 -0.14 -5.18 -11.13
N LEU A 34 -0.90 -4.92 -12.19
CA LEU A 34 -1.85 -5.91 -12.72
C LEU A 34 -1.14 -7.20 -13.16
N GLY A 35 -1.74 -8.35 -12.85
CA GLY A 35 -1.21 -9.68 -13.22
C GLY A 35 -0.06 -10.19 -12.34
N CYS A 36 0.25 -9.50 -11.24
CA CYS A 36 1.26 -9.90 -10.27
C CYS A 36 0.69 -10.95 -9.29
N HIS A 37 1.15 -12.21 -9.38
CA HIS A 37 0.68 -13.29 -8.51
C HIS A 37 0.91 -13.01 -7.01
N LEU A 38 2.09 -12.51 -6.65
CA LEU A 38 2.41 -12.15 -5.26
C LEU A 38 1.47 -11.05 -4.73
N CYS A 39 1.05 -10.14 -5.60
CA CYS A 39 0.14 -9.06 -5.25
C CYS A 39 -1.27 -9.60 -4.91
N ASP A 40 -1.72 -10.67 -5.58
CA ASP A 40 -2.96 -11.37 -5.23
C ASP A 40 -2.86 -12.07 -3.86
N GLU A 41 -1.70 -12.65 -3.53
CA GLU A 41 -1.43 -13.24 -2.21
C GLU A 41 -1.43 -12.18 -1.10
N ALA A 42 -0.74 -11.06 -1.33
CA ALA A 42 -0.72 -9.93 -0.41
C ALA A 42 -2.12 -9.35 -0.18
N GLU A 43 -2.93 -9.24 -1.23
CA GLU A 43 -4.33 -8.80 -1.14
C GLU A 43 -5.19 -9.78 -0.34
N ASN A 44 -4.99 -11.09 -0.48
CA ASN A 44 -5.66 -12.09 0.36
C ASN A 44 -5.34 -11.88 1.85
N THR A 45 -4.08 -11.66 2.19
CA THR A 45 -3.65 -11.39 3.57
C THR A 45 -4.31 -10.12 4.12
N LEU A 46 -4.36 -9.05 3.32
CA LEU A 46 -5.04 -7.80 3.70
C LEU A 46 -6.55 -7.96 3.85
N ARG A 47 -7.20 -8.76 2.99
CA ARG A 47 -8.63 -9.09 3.13
C ARG A 47 -8.92 -9.77 4.46
N LEU A 48 -8.11 -10.77 4.84
CA LEU A 48 -8.23 -11.46 6.13
C LEU A 48 -8.05 -10.47 7.30
N PHE A 49 -7.04 -9.61 7.23
CA PHE A 49 -6.81 -8.57 8.23
C PHE A 49 -8.00 -7.59 8.33
N SER A 50 -8.53 -7.11 7.19
CA SER A 50 -9.65 -6.17 7.16
C SER A 50 -10.97 -6.74 7.72
N GLY A 51 -11.11 -8.06 7.74
CA GLY A 51 -12.23 -8.76 8.39
C GLY A 51 -12.15 -8.73 9.93
N VAL A 52 -10.99 -8.42 10.50
CA VAL A 52 -10.76 -8.32 11.95
C VAL A 52 -10.59 -6.88 12.39
N VAL A 53 -9.83 -6.08 11.62
CA VAL A 53 -9.56 -4.66 11.89
C VAL A 53 -10.11 -3.82 10.73
N PRO A 54 -11.12 -2.96 10.95
CA PRO A 54 -11.67 -2.15 9.88
C PRO A 54 -10.64 -1.12 9.41
N ILE A 55 -10.19 -1.26 8.17
CA ILE A 55 -9.27 -0.32 7.51
C ILE A 55 -9.85 0.18 6.20
N THR A 56 -9.44 1.38 5.79
CA THR A 56 -9.63 1.82 4.39
C THR A 56 -8.42 1.36 3.60
N LEU A 57 -8.62 0.46 2.63
CA LEU A 57 -7.57 -0.09 1.78
C LEU A 57 -7.76 0.36 0.34
N GLN A 58 -6.69 0.81 -0.30
CA GLN A 58 -6.66 1.19 -1.72
C GLN A 58 -5.57 0.41 -2.44
N LYS A 59 -5.91 -0.17 -3.59
CA LYS A 59 -4.95 -0.80 -4.49
C LYS A 59 -4.43 0.26 -5.44
N VAL A 60 -3.12 0.30 -5.62
CA VAL A 60 -2.46 1.28 -6.47
C VAL A 60 -1.57 0.54 -7.45
N ASP A 61 -1.81 0.76 -8.74
CA ASP A 61 -0.94 0.26 -9.78
C ASP A 61 0.24 1.22 -9.93
N ILE A 62 1.45 0.73 -9.65
CA ILE A 62 2.66 1.54 -9.75
C ILE A 62 3.05 1.82 -11.21
N ALA A 63 2.44 1.12 -12.18
CA ALA A 63 2.70 1.36 -13.60
C ALA A 63 2.19 2.72 -14.08
N ASP A 64 1.27 3.34 -13.34
CA ASP A 64 0.75 4.69 -13.63
C ASP A 64 1.63 5.82 -13.06
N PHE A 65 2.66 5.48 -12.28
CA PHE A 65 3.56 6.45 -11.67
C PHE A 65 4.61 6.98 -12.65
N ASP A 66 5.22 8.12 -12.30
CA ASP A 66 6.44 8.55 -12.96
C ASP A 66 7.58 7.53 -12.77
N GLU A 67 8.57 7.56 -13.67
CA GLU A 67 9.67 6.59 -13.69
C GLU A 67 10.46 6.55 -12.37
N ALA A 68 10.63 7.68 -11.70
CA ALA A 68 11.40 7.75 -10.46
C ALA A 68 10.65 7.11 -9.28
N LEU A 69 9.34 7.31 -9.18
CA LEU A 69 8.52 6.67 -8.15
C LEU A 69 8.29 5.18 -8.45
N MET A 70 8.00 4.84 -9.70
CA MET A 70 7.84 3.44 -10.14
C MET A 70 9.08 2.61 -9.83
N ASN A 71 10.28 3.10 -10.17
CA ASN A 71 11.54 2.38 -9.97
C ASN A 71 11.86 2.11 -8.50
N GLN A 72 11.31 2.88 -7.56
CA GLN A 72 11.47 2.61 -6.12
C GLN A 72 10.76 1.33 -5.68
N PHE A 73 9.66 0.96 -6.36
CA PHE A 73 8.82 -0.18 -5.99
C PHE A 73 8.93 -1.37 -6.94
N ALA A 74 9.33 -1.16 -8.20
CA ALA A 74 9.28 -2.17 -9.27
C ALA A 74 9.91 -3.53 -8.93
N THR A 75 10.90 -3.58 -8.04
CA THR A 75 11.60 -4.82 -7.65
C THR A 75 11.18 -5.39 -6.29
N ILE A 76 10.30 -4.68 -5.57
CA ILE A 76 9.88 -5.02 -4.20
C ILE A 76 8.37 -5.15 -4.05
N ILE A 77 7.59 -4.88 -5.10
CA ILE A 77 6.15 -5.16 -5.08
C ILE A 77 5.88 -6.64 -4.79
N PRO A 78 4.81 -6.98 -4.05
CA PRO A 78 3.85 -6.05 -3.45
C PRO A 78 4.37 -5.37 -2.18
N VAL A 79 3.97 -4.11 -1.98
CA VAL A 79 4.31 -3.30 -0.80
C VAL A 79 3.04 -2.76 -0.17
N VAL A 80 2.95 -2.83 1.16
CA VAL A 80 1.89 -2.18 1.94
C VAL A 80 2.42 -0.92 2.58
N LEU A 81 1.73 0.19 2.38
CA LEU A 81 1.97 1.44 3.08
C LEU A 81 0.81 1.72 4.04
N THR A 82 1.10 1.61 5.33
CA THR A 82 0.21 2.08 6.40
C THR A 82 0.36 3.61 6.53
N PRO A 83 -0.45 4.27 7.38
CA PRO A 83 -0.26 5.69 7.70
C PRO A 83 1.15 6.03 8.19
N THR A 84 1.84 5.08 8.83
CA THR A 84 3.09 5.33 9.54
C THR A 84 4.26 4.49 9.05
N GLN A 85 4.04 3.43 8.28
CA GLN A 85 5.08 2.45 7.96
C GLN A 85 4.91 1.81 6.59
N GLN A 86 6.02 1.26 6.10
CA GLN A 86 6.09 0.43 4.89
C GLN A 86 6.38 -1.02 5.27
N LEU A 87 5.61 -1.96 4.73
CA LEU A 87 5.86 -3.39 4.82
C LEU A 87 6.09 -3.94 3.41
N ASN A 88 7.25 -4.52 3.18
CA ASN A 88 7.54 -5.25 1.95
C ASN A 88 7.10 -6.70 2.12
N TYR A 89 6.53 -7.29 1.08
CA TYR A 89 6.25 -8.72 1.09
C TYR A 89 7.54 -9.54 1.23
N PRO A 90 7.54 -10.68 1.94
CA PRO A 90 6.41 -11.35 2.60
C PRO A 90 5.97 -10.73 3.93
N PHE A 91 4.66 -10.70 4.17
CA PHE A 91 4.05 -10.36 5.46
C PHE A 91 2.81 -11.21 5.74
N SER A 92 2.48 -11.37 7.02
CA SER A 92 1.33 -12.11 7.53
C SER A 92 0.30 -11.17 8.16
N VAL A 93 -0.88 -11.71 8.52
CA VAL A 93 -1.88 -10.96 9.31
C VAL A 93 -1.31 -10.52 10.67
N ALA A 94 -0.41 -11.32 11.26
CA ALA A 94 0.23 -10.97 12.53
C ALA A 94 1.14 -9.74 12.40
N ASP A 95 1.90 -9.65 11.30
CA ASP A 95 2.72 -8.47 11.00
C ASP A 95 1.84 -7.23 10.82
N LEU A 96 0.73 -7.35 10.08
CA LEU A 96 -0.22 -6.24 9.89
C LEU A 96 -0.85 -5.78 11.22
N MET A 97 -1.17 -6.71 12.12
CA MET A 97 -1.69 -6.39 13.46
C MET A 97 -0.67 -5.66 14.33
N ALA A 98 0.64 -5.95 14.21
CA ALA A 98 1.66 -5.22 14.96
C ALA A 98 1.79 -3.74 14.54
N HIS A 99 1.25 -3.40 13.37
CA HIS A 99 1.42 -2.10 12.71
C HIS A 99 0.10 -1.38 12.42
N GLY A 100 -1.04 -1.99 12.76
CA GLY A 100 -2.39 -1.50 12.45
C GLY A 100 -3.30 -1.31 13.66
N VAL A 101 -2.72 -1.21 14.86
CA VAL A 101 -3.42 -0.89 16.11
C VAL A 101 -2.84 0.38 16.72
#